data_AF-A0A397S4U6-F1
#
_entry.id   AF-A0A397S4U6-F1
#
_cell.length_a   1.000
_cell.length_b   1.000
_cell.length_c   1.000
_cell.angle_alpha   90.00
_cell.angle_beta   90.00
_cell.angle_gamma   90.00
#
_symmetry.space_group_name_H-M   'P 1'
#
loop_
_entity.id
_entity.type
_entity.pdbx_description
1 polymer ?
#
loop_
_entity_poly.entity_id
_entity_poly.type
_entity_poly.pdbx_seq_one_letter_code
_entity_poly.pdbx_strand_id
1 'polypeptide(L)'
;MSSLLLLNSSEVMPFLILTAVFLFIGPVLFMRITTIWSNIKQKVFDEFYARTIKIVNDLDTSEIEKTFIEFNDKLTAKVDMSISNFKSTFIAEISKIYAKIDGKLIAEAEKNKSITNDSEAKLENSGDSTSASTNSSPSSSSSESSNLSGILDITSDIKICFKQHFDQLMKARNYTFDEICFLVVVNIHSFGGNIKFSTVKNFYNGVSNKEAVEGMVEESTIR
;
A
#
# COMPACT_ATOMS: atom_id res chain seq x y z
N MET A 1 -69.56 -14.46 -34.48
CA MET A 1 -70.83 -13.78 -34.12
C MET A 1 -70.71 -13.42 -32.64
N SER A 2 -70.77 -12.13 -32.34
CA SER A 2 -70.56 -11.59 -31.00
C SER A 2 -71.74 -11.92 -30.10
N SER A 3 -71.53 -12.72 -29.06
CA SER A 3 -72.52 -12.98 -28.02
C SER A 3 -72.52 -11.82 -27.04
N LEU A 4 -73.34 -10.80 -27.30
CA LEU A 4 -73.65 -9.76 -26.31
C LEU A 4 -74.45 -10.43 -25.17
N LEU A 5 -73.82 -10.55 -24.00
CA LEU A 5 -74.47 -10.99 -22.77
C LEU A 5 -75.54 -9.95 -22.37
N LEU A 6 -76.81 -10.29 -22.64
CA LEU A 6 -77.99 -9.57 -22.17
C LEU A 6 -78.12 -9.80 -20.66
N LEU A 7 -77.47 -8.95 -19.85
CA LEU A 7 -77.73 -8.89 -18.42
C LEU A 7 -79.14 -8.35 -18.19
N ASN A 8 -79.96 -9.08 -17.43
CA ASN A 8 -81.31 -8.68 -17.09
C ASN A 8 -81.30 -7.37 -16.29
N SER A 9 -81.89 -6.31 -16.86
CA SER A 9 -81.93 -4.94 -16.31
C SER A 9 -82.41 -4.84 -14.85
N SER A 10 -83.16 -5.83 -14.35
CA SER A 10 -83.72 -5.83 -12.99
C SER A 10 -82.69 -6.18 -11.90
N GLU A 11 -81.65 -6.97 -12.21
CA GLU A 11 -80.62 -7.35 -11.23
C GLU A 11 -79.48 -6.32 -11.16
N VAL A 12 -79.28 -5.53 -12.21
CA VAL A 12 -78.16 -4.57 -12.31
C VAL A 12 -78.43 -3.28 -11.50
N MET A 13 -79.69 -2.87 -11.33
CA MET A 13 -80.05 -1.66 -10.59
C MET A 13 -79.55 -1.62 -9.13
N PRO A 14 -79.78 -2.65 -8.28
CA PRO A 14 -79.30 -2.62 -6.89
C PRO A 14 -77.77 -2.57 -6.81
N PHE A 15 -77.06 -3.20 -7.76
CA PHE A 15 -75.61 -3.16 -7.83
C PHE A 15 -75.09 -1.76 -8.19
N LEU A 16 -75.74 -1.07 -9.13
CA LEU A 16 -75.39 0.31 -9.51
C LEU A 16 -75.67 1.30 -8.37
N ILE A 17 -76.77 1.14 -7.63
CA ILE A 17 -77.10 1.98 -6.46
C ILE A 17 -76.07 1.79 -5.35
N LEU A 18 -75.71 0.54 -5.03
CA LEU A 18 -74.69 0.26 -4.01
C LEU A 18 -73.31 0.81 -4.41
N THR A 19 -72.97 0.70 -5.69
CA THR A 19 -71.73 1.25 -6.26
C THR A 19 -71.72 2.78 -6.18
N ALA A 20 -72.83 3.44 -6.51
CA ALA A 20 -72.96 4.89 -6.41
C ALA A 20 -72.84 5.36 -4.94
N VAL A 21 -73.48 4.68 -3.99
CA VAL A 21 -73.36 4.99 -2.56
C VAL A 21 -71.91 4.82 -2.08
N PHE A 22 -71.23 3.75 -2.50
CA PHE A 22 -69.83 3.53 -2.15
C PHE A 22 -68.90 4.61 -2.74
N LEU A 23 -69.14 5.02 -3.99
CA LEU A 23 -68.38 6.08 -4.67
C LEU A 23 -68.57 7.46 -4.03
N PHE A 24 -69.74 7.75 -3.45
CA PHE A 24 -69.99 9.02 -2.78
C PHE A 24 -69.53 9.02 -1.31
N ILE A 25 -69.73 7.92 -0.58
CA ILE A 25 -69.40 7.85 0.86
C ILE A 25 -67.93 7.51 1.11
N GLY A 26 -67.32 6.70 0.22
CA GLY A 26 -65.96 6.21 0.34
C GLY A 26 -64.91 7.33 0.39
N PRO A 27 -64.91 8.30 -0.55
CA PRO A 27 -63.95 9.40 -0.54
C PRO A 27 -64.06 10.30 0.69
N VAL A 28 -65.28 10.54 1.20
CA VAL A 28 -65.50 11.38 2.40
C VAL A 28 -64.96 10.70 3.66
N LEU A 29 -65.20 9.40 3.81
CA LEU A 29 -64.65 8.60 4.91
C LEU A 29 -63.13 8.50 4.81
N PHE A 30 -62.61 8.27 3.60
CA PHE A 30 -61.17 8.22 3.34
C PHE A 30 -60.49 9.54 3.68
N MET A 31 -61.05 10.69 3.26
CA MET A 31 -60.52 12.00 3.59
C MET A 31 -60.42 12.21 5.11
N ARG A 32 -61.49 11.89 5.87
CA ARG A 32 -61.48 12.02 7.34
C ARG A 32 -60.41 11.14 7.99
N ILE A 33 -60.25 9.90 7.53
CA ILE A 33 -59.19 9.00 8.01
C ILE A 33 -57.80 9.57 7.70
N THR A 34 -57.59 10.08 6.48
CA THR A 34 -56.30 10.68 6.10
C THR A 34 -55.97 11.94 6.89
N THR A 35 -56.95 12.79 7.21
CA THR A 35 -56.74 13.99 8.03
C THR A 35 -56.37 13.63 9.47
N ILE A 36 -57.06 12.67 10.08
CA ILE A 36 -56.76 12.20 11.43
C ILE A 36 -55.36 11.56 11.47
N TRP A 37 -55.05 10.72 10.48
CA TRP A 37 -53.73 10.10 10.35
C TRP A 37 -52.61 11.13 10.20
N SER A 38 -52.81 12.15 9.37
CA SER A 38 -51.84 13.24 9.18
C SER A 38 -51.59 14.01 10.49
N ASN A 39 -52.64 14.30 11.25
CA ASN A 39 -52.53 15.02 12.52
C ASN A 39 -51.78 14.20 13.58
N ILE A 40 -52.09 12.90 13.70
CA ILE A 40 -51.36 11.99 14.59
C ILE A 40 -49.88 11.92 14.19
N LYS A 41 -49.61 11.73 12.89
CA LYS A 41 -48.24 11.67 12.36
C LYS A 41 -47.48 12.95 12.70
N GLN A 42 -48.06 14.10 12.42
CA GLN A 42 -47.41 15.40 12.67
C GLN A 42 -47.14 15.61 14.16
N LYS A 43 -48.11 15.33 15.04
CA LYS A 43 -47.93 15.48 16.49
C LYS A 43 -46.83 14.57 17.06
N VAL A 44 -46.75 13.33 16.60
CA VAL A 44 -45.68 12.39 17.00
C VAL A 44 -44.31 12.87 16.49
N PHE A 45 -44.24 13.34 15.24
CA PHE A 45 -43.00 13.88 14.68
C PHE A 45 -42.54 15.16 15.39
N ASP A 46 -43.45 16.08 15.72
CA ASP A 46 -43.12 17.33 16.40
C ASP A 46 -42.59 17.07 17.83
N GLU A 47 -43.21 16.15 18.58
CA GLU A 47 -42.72 15.77 19.91
C GLU A 47 -41.37 15.04 19.84
N PHE A 48 -41.21 14.13 18.88
CA PHE A 48 -39.93 13.43 18.67
C PHE A 48 -38.82 14.42 18.29
N TYR A 49 -39.10 15.33 17.36
CA TYR A 49 -38.15 16.36 16.93
C TYR A 49 -37.77 17.29 18.08
N ALA A 50 -38.72 17.75 18.90
CA ALA A 50 -38.45 18.57 20.06
C ALA A 50 -37.57 17.84 21.10
N ARG A 51 -37.83 16.55 21.35
CA ARG A 51 -36.98 15.73 22.23
C ARG A 51 -35.59 15.50 21.65
N THR A 52 -35.48 15.25 20.34
CA THR A 52 -34.18 15.07 19.67
C THR A 52 -33.36 16.35 19.70
N ILE A 53 -33.95 17.51 19.41
CA ILE A 53 -33.29 18.82 19.52
C ILE A 53 -32.81 19.04 20.97
N LYS A 54 -33.63 18.71 21.97
CA LYS A 54 -33.24 18.83 23.38
C LYS A 54 -32.06 17.91 23.72
N ILE A 55 -32.10 16.65 23.31
CA ILE A 55 -31.01 15.70 23.55
C ILE A 55 -29.73 16.16 22.84
N VAL A 56 -29.81 16.66 21.61
CA VAL A 56 -28.65 17.18 20.87
C VAL A 56 -28.08 18.42 21.55
N ASN A 57 -28.92 19.35 22.01
CA ASN A 57 -28.48 20.55 22.73
C ASN A 57 -27.95 20.25 24.14
N ASP A 58 -28.46 19.21 24.81
CA ASP A 58 -27.94 18.72 26.09
C ASP A 58 -26.64 17.90 25.90
N LEU A 59 -26.40 17.40 24.69
CA LEU A 59 -25.19 16.66 24.28
C LEU A 59 -24.08 17.61 23.78
N ASP A 60 -24.47 18.81 23.34
CA ASP A 60 -23.60 19.99 23.23
C ASP A 60 -23.14 20.39 24.66
N THR A 61 -21.86 20.54 25.00
CA THR A 61 -20.65 20.58 24.16
C THR A 61 -19.40 20.42 25.05
N SER A 62 -19.39 20.94 26.28
CA SER A 62 -18.16 21.10 27.09
C SER A 62 -17.44 19.82 27.54
N GLU A 63 -18.13 18.83 28.11
CA GLU A 63 -17.46 17.67 28.73
C GLU A 63 -16.97 16.65 27.70
N ILE A 64 -17.74 16.45 26.62
CA ILE A 64 -17.36 15.61 25.49
C ILE A 64 -16.24 16.29 24.70
N GLU A 65 -16.34 17.61 24.44
CA GLU A 65 -15.28 18.38 23.78
C GLU A 65 -13.99 18.36 24.61
N LYS A 66 -14.08 18.55 25.93
CA LYS A 66 -12.92 18.43 26.83
C LYS A 66 -12.30 17.04 26.79
N THR A 67 -13.11 15.98 26.82
CA THR A 67 -12.63 14.60 26.75
C THR A 67 -11.97 14.32 25.38
N PHE A 68 -12.52 14.88 24.31
CA PHE A 68 -11.97 14.75 22.96
C PHE A 68 -10.65 15.50 22.82
N ILE A 69 -10.55 16.72 23.35
CA ILE A 69 -9.30 17.50 23.38
C ILE A 69 -8.24 16.76 24.19
N GLU A 70 -8.57 16.28 25.40
CA GLU A 70 -7.63 15.51 26.23
C GLU A 70 -7.15 14.24 25.53
N PHE A 71 -8.06 13.51 24.88
CA PHE A 71 -7.70 12.34 24.09
C PHE A 71 -6.79 12.70 22.91
N ASN A 72 -7.09 13.78 22.19
CA ASN A 72 -6.32 14.24 21.05
C ASN A 72 -4.91 14.69 21.45
N ASP A 73 -4.77 15.42 22.56
CA ASP A 73 -3.48 15.85 23.10
C ASP A 73 -2.64 14.64 23.52
N LYS A 74 -3.27 13.67 24.19
CA LYS A 74 -2.61 12.42 24.59
C LYS A 74 -2.17 11.58 23.39
N LEU A 75 -3.01 11.51 22.35
CA LEU A 75 -2.69 10.82 21.11
C LEU A 75 -1.51 11.51 20.40
N THR A 76 -1.56 12.83 20.27
CA THR A 76 -0.50 13.66 19.66
C THR A 76 0.83 13.46 20.38
N ALA A 77 0.85 13.58 21.72
CA ALA A 77 2.06 13.37 22.51
C ALA A 77 2.64 11.96 22.33
N LYS A 78 1.78 10.93 22.23
CA LYS A 78 2.22 9.55 22.03
C LYS A 78 2.77 9.32 20.62
N VAL A 79 2.16 9.94 19.62
CA VAL A 79 2.64 9.93 18.23
C VAL A 79 4.00 10.64 18.14
N ASP A 80 4.12 11.84 18.68
CA ASP A 80 5.38 12.61 18.68
C ASP A 80 6.51 11.88 19.38
N MET A 81 6.23 11.27 20.54
CA MET A 81 7.19 10.42 21.25
C MET A 81 7.65 9.24 20.39
N SER A 82 6.70 8.58 19.70
CA SER A 82 7.02 7.43 18.84
C SER A 82 7.84 7.85 17.62
N ILE A 83 7.51 8.99 16.99
CA ILE A 83 8.27 9.58 15.88
C ILE A 83 9.67 9.97 16.34
N SER A 84 9.80 10.59 17.52
CA SER A 84 11.09 10.99 18.08
C SER A 84 11.98 9.77 18.38
N ASN A 85 11.43 8.72 18.98
CA ASN A 85 12.13 7.46 19.24
C ASN A 85 12.57 6.76 17.95
N PHE A 86 11.70 6.74 16.94
CA PHE A 86 12.06 6.22 15.62
C PHE A 86 13.21 7.03 15.00
N LYS A 87 13.12 8.36 15.03
CA LYS A 87 14.16 9.25 14.50
C LYS A 87 15.49 9.07 15.21
N SER A 88 15.51 9.00 16.55
CA SER A 88 16.74 8.82 17.32
C SER A 88 17.38 7.45 17.06
N THR A 89 16.57 6.40 17.00
CA THR A 89 17.03 5.03 16.67
C THR A 89 17.61 4.98 15.26
N PHE A 90 16.90 5.55 14.28
CA PHE A 90 17.32 5.58 12.89
C PHE A 90 18.64 6.36 12.71
N ILE A 91 18.78 7.53 13.34
CA ILE A 91 20.03 8.30 13.35
C ILE A 91 21.17 7.47 13.94
N ALA A 92 20.95 6.80 15.08
CA ALA A 92 21.97 5.99 15.72
C ALA A 92 22.44 4.83 14.83
N GLU A 93 21.53 4.15 14.13
CA GLU A 93 21.88 3.09 13.19
C GLU A 93 22.66 3.61 11.98
N ILE A 94 22.25 4.74 11.40
CA ILE A 94 22.99 5.38 10.30
C ILE A 94 24.40 5.78 10.75
N SER A 95 24.56 6.38 11.93
CA SER A 95 25.86 6.74 12.47
C SER A 95 26.76 5.51 12.68
N LYS A 96 26.19 4.39 13.14
CA LYS A 96 26.90 3.12 13.28
C LYS A 96 27.39 2.57 11.93
N ILE A 97 26.55 2.65 10.89
CA ILE A 97 26.92 2.25 9.53
C ILE A 97 28.06 3.13 9.02
N TYR A 98 27.95 4.45 9.20
CA TYR A 98 28.99 5.40 8.77
C TYR A 98 30.34 5.11 9.41
N ALA A 99 30.39 4.95 10.74
CA ALA A 99 31.61 4.61 11.46
C ALA A 99 32.22 3.27 11.00
N LYS A 100 31.37 2.28 10.68
CA LYS A 100 31.82 0.98 10.16
C LYS A 100 32.44 1.10 8.77
N ILE A 101 31.84 1.89 7.88
CA ILE A 101 32.36 2.14 6.53
C ILE A 101 33.69 2.88 6.61
N ASP A 102 33.75 3.95 7.39
CA ASP A 102 34.95 4.79 7.55
C ASP A 102 36.14 3.98 8.10
N GLY A 103 35.91 3.18 9.16
CA GLY A 103 36.94 2.29 9.71
C GLY A 103 37.43 1.24 8.71
N LYS A 104 36.54 0.68 7.88
CA LYS A 104 36.93 -0.30 6.84
C LYS A 104 37.75 0.36 5.74
N LEU A 105 37.38 1.58 5.33
CA LEU A 105 38.07 2.35 4.31
C LEU A 105 39.48 2.76 4.76
N ILE A 106 39.63 3.20 6.01
CA ILE A 106 40.95 3.52 6.59
C ILE A 106 41.86 2.28 6.61
N ALA A 107 41.34 1.14 7.08
CA ALA A 107 42.13 -0.10 7.14
C ALA A 107 42.55 -0.59 5.74
N GLU A 108 41.69 -0.43 4.73
CA GLU A 108 42.01 -0.78 3.35
C GLU A 108 43.04 0.18 2.73
N ALA A 109 42.96 1.47 3.04
CA ALA A 109 43.96 2.45 2.62
C ALA A 109 45.35 2.17 3.23
N GLU A 110 45.42 1.82 4.51
CA GLU A 110 46.67 1.44 5.18
C GLU A 110 47.27 0.16 4.59
N LYS A 111 46.45 -0.86 4.33
CA LYS A 111 46.87 -2.09 3.67
C LYS A 111 47.41 -1.83 2.27
N ASN A 112 46.75 -0.97 1.48
CA ASN A 112 47.21 -0.65 0.14
C ASN A 112 48.55 0.11 0.17
N LYS A 113 48.77 0.98 1.17
CA LYS A 113 50.04 1.68 1.38
C LYS A 113 51.20 0.72 1.72
N SER A 114 50.95 -0.33 2.51
CA SER A 114 52.01 -1.31 2.82
C SER A 114 52.41 -2.12 1.59
N ILE A 115 51.44 -2.47 0.73
CA ILE A 115 51.69 -3.21 -0.52
C ILE A 115 52.55 -2.39 -1.50
N THR A 116 52.33 -1.07 -1.61
CA THR A 116 53.17 -0.20 -2.45
C THR A 116 54.60 -0.08 -1.91
N ASN A 117 54.76 0.09 -0.59
CA ASN A 117 56.10 0.20 0.01
C ASN A 117 56.94 -1.09 -0.14
N ASP A 118 56.32 -2.27 -0.02
CA ASP A 118 57.01 -3.55 -0.27
C ASP A 118 57.42 -3.72 -1.73
N SER A 119 56.64 -3.15 -2.68
CA SER A 119 56.97 -3.20 -4.10
C SER A 119 58.11 -2.26 -4.51
N GLU A 120 58.27 -1.11 -3.84
CA GLU A 120 59.40 -0.20 -4.03
C GLU A 120 60.71 -0.76 -3.44
N ALA A 121 60.66 -1.35 -2.22
CA ALA A 121 61.82 -1.97 -1.59
C ALA A 121 62.38 -3.18 -2.36
N LYS A 122 61.52 -3.89 -3.11
CA LYS A 122 61.95 -4.98 -4.00
C LYS A 122 62.61 -4.50 -5.30
N LEU A 123 62.36 -3.26 -5.71
CA LEU A 123 62.88 -2.68 -6.95
C LEU A 123 64.30 -2.11 -6.76
N GLU A 124 64.64 -1.62 -5.57
CA GLU A 124 66.00 -1.16 -5.24
C GLU A 124 67.03 -2.28 -5.03
N ASN A 125 66.60 -3.52 -4.79
CA ASN A 125 67.51 -4.66 -4.56
C ASN A 125 67.75 -5.54 -5.81
N SER A 126 67.32 -5.09 -6.99
CA SER A 126 67.53 -5.80 -8.26
C SER A 126 68.04 -4.84 -9.32
N GLY A 127 69.25 -4.33 -9.11
CA GLY A 127 69.88 -3.34 -9.97
C GLY A 127 71.39 -3.47 -10.06
N ASP A 128 71.90 -4.68 -10.31
CA ASP A 128 73.24 -4.85 -10.86
C ASP A 128 73.27 -5.93 -11.95
N SER A 129 73.98 -5.60 -13.04
CA SER A 129 74.38 -6.41 -14.22
C SER A 129 73.46 -6.56 -15.46
N THR A 130 73.74 -5.68 -16.44
CA THR A 130 74.20 -6.00 -17.82
C THR A 130 73.21 -6.32 -18.98
N SER A 131 73.03 -5.30 -19.83
CA SER A 131 72.85 -5.25 -21.31
C SER A 131 72.12 -6.36 -22.11
N ALA A 132 71.08 -5.98 -22.86
CA ALA A 132 70.95 -6.20 -24.32
C ALA A 132 69.66 -5.55 -24.89
N SER A 133 69.78 -5.03 -26.12
CA SER A 133 68.77 -4.32 -26.92
C SER A 133 67.62 -5.22 -27.41
N THR A 134 66.36 -4.73 -27.43
CA THR A 134 65.50 -4.54 -28.63
C THR A 134 64.00 -4.31 -28.32
N ASN A 135 63.49 -3.19 -28.83
CA ASN A 135 62.21 -2.94 -29.52
C ASN A 135 60.83 -3.21 -28.86
N SER A 136 60.15 -2.08 -28.62
CA SER A 136 58.73 -1.74 -28.87
C SER A 136 57.58 -2.42 -28.09
N SER A 137 56.69 -1.54 -27.64
CA SER A 137 55.62 -1.64 -26.65
C SER A 137 54.50 -2.67 -26.86
N PRO A 138 53.77 -3.02 -25.77
CA PRO A 138 52.73 -4.03 -25.73
C PRO A 138 51.31 -3.43 -25.87
N SER A 139 50.37 -4.17 -26.46
CA SER A 139 48.94 -3.98 -26.21
C SER A 139 48.07 -5.15 -26.70
N SER A 140 47.47 -5.85 -25.75
CA SER A 140 46.08 -6.32 -25.83
C SER A 140 45.67 -6.95 -24.49
N SER A 141 45.22 -6.06 -23.61
CA SER A 141 44.06 -6.22 -22.73
C SER A 141 43.65 -7.65 -22.36
N SER A 142 44.21 -8.18 -21.28
CA SER A 142 43.39 -8.95 -20.36
C SER A 142 42.41 -7.97 -19.72
N SER A 143 41.17 -7.97 -20.20
CA SER A 143 40.05 -7.30 -19.56
C SER A 143 39.87 -7.90 -18.16
N GLU A 144 40.59 -7.31 -17.20
CA GLU A 144 40.34 -7.45 -15.78
C GLU A 144 38.86 -7.18 -15.54
N SER A 145 38.15 -8.23 -15.14
CA SER A 145 36.80 -8.18 -14.61
C SER A 145 36.80 -7.24 -13.42
N SER A 146 36.45 -5.98 -13.67
CA SER A 146 36.33 -4.93 -12.68
C SER A 146 35.20 -5.27 -11.71
N ASN A 147 35.58 -5.70 -10.51
CA ASN A 147 34.96 -5.45 -9.20
C ASN A 147 33.49 -4.97 -9.15
N LEU A 148 32.55 -5.67 -9.79
CA LEU A 148 31.10 -5.52 -9.55
C LEU A 148 30.62 -6.17 -8.24
N SER A 149 31.54 -6.82 -7.51
CA SER A 149 31.25 -7.53 -6.26
C SER A 149 30.58 -6.66 -5.19
N GLY A 150 30.81 -5.34 -5.18
CA GLY A 150 30.22 -4.44 -4.17
C GLY A 150 28.79 -3.97 -4.46
N ILE A 151 28.39 -3.85 -5.74
CA ILE A 151 27.05 -3.37 -6.14
C ILE A 151 26.04 -4.53 -6.12
N LEU A 152 26.49 -5.75 -6.45
CA LEU A 152 25.68 -6.95 -6.36
C LEU A 152 25.26 -7.23 -4.90
N ASP A 153 26.15 -6.96 -3.95
CA ASP A 153 25.90 -7.13 -2.51
C ASP A 153 24.76 -6.24 -2.01
N ILE A 154 24.74 -4.95 -2.38
CA ILE A 154 23.71 -4.00 -1.90
C ILE A 154 22.31 -4.42 -2.37
N THR A 155 22.16 -4.83 -3.63
CA THR A 155 20.85 -5.26 -4.17
C THR A 155 20.37 -6.55 -3.49
N SER A 156 21.28 -7.48 -3.23
CA SER A 156 21.00 -8.71 -2.50
C SER A 156 20.59 -8.42 -1.05
N ASP A 157 21.32 -7.55 -0.37
CA ASP A 157 21.05 -7.13 1.02
C ASP A 157 19.68 -6.45 1.16
N ILE A 158 19.35 -5.53 0.24
CA ILE A 158 18.03 -4.87 0.22
C ILE A 158 16.92 -5.91 0.05
N LYS A 159 17.10 -6.89 -0.82
CA LYS A 159 16.11 -7.94 -1.06
C LYS A 159 15.94 -8.85 0.16
N ILE A 160 17.04 -9.21 0.82
CA ILE A 160 17.01 -10.01 2.06
C ILE A 160 16.26 -9.25 3.16
N CYS A 161 16.59 -7.98 3.39
CA CYS A 161 15.91 -7.13 4.36
C CYS A 161 14.42 -6.95 4.04
N PHE A 162 14.08 -6.71 2.76
CA PHE A 162 12.68 -6.61 2.32
C PHE A 162 11.93 -7.89 2.66
N LYS A 163 12.49 -9.06 2.30
CA LYS A 163 11.85 -10.35 2.55
C LYS A 163 11.64 -10.60 4.04
N GLN A 164 12.64 -10.30 4.88
CA GLN A 164 12.54 -10.45 6.34
C GLN A 164 11.41 -9.59 6.93
N HIS A 165 11.34 -8.31 6.58
CA HIS A 165 10.28 -7.43 7.05
C HIS A 165 8.89 -7.84 6.53
N PHE A 166 8.81 -8.25 5.28
CA PHE A 166 7.59 -8.72 4.65
C PHE A 166 7.05 -9.97 5.36
N ASP A 167 7.91 -10.96 5.63
CA ASP A 167 7.55 -12.19 6.34
C ASP A 167 7.14 -11.92 7.80
N GLN A 168 7.84 -10.99 8.47
CA GLN A 168 7.52 -10.58 9.85
C GLN A 168 6.14 -9.91 9.91
N LEU A 169 5.86 -8.99 8.99
CA LEU A 169 4.59 -8.27 8.92
C LEU A 169 3.42 -9.21 8.60
N MET A 170 3.64 -10.15 7.68
CA MET A 170 2.66 -11.18 7.30
C MET A 170 2.26 -12.04 8.50
N LYS A 171 3.24 -12.53 9.27
CA LYS A 171 2.99 -13.31 10.49
C LYS A 171 2.34 -12.49 11.60
N ALA A 172 2.81 -11.26 11.82
CA ALA A 172 2.33 -10.43 12.93
C ALA A 172 0.86 -10.00 12.78
N ARG A 173 0.38 -9.88 11.54
CA ARG A 173 -0.98 -9.41 11.24
C ARG A 173 -1.88 -10.49 10.64
N ASN A 174 -1.36 -11.70 10.47
CA ASN A 174 -2.07 -12.84 9.90
C ASN A 174 -2.59 -12.55 8.47
N TYR A 175 -1.82 -11.80 7.69
CA TYR A 175 -2.15 -11.50 6.29
C TYR A 175 -1.74 -12.64 5.36
N THR A 176 -2.50 -12.81 4.29
CA THR A 176 -2.08 -13.61 3.14
C THR A 176 -1.02 -12.88 2.32
N PHE A 177 -0.31 -13.63 1.49
CA PHE A 177 0.71 -13.07 0.59
C PHE A 177 0.15 -11.99 -0.35
N ASP A 178 -1.04 -12.22 -0.93
CA ASP A 178 -1.62 -11.27 -1.87
C ASP A 178 -2.15 -10.02 -1.15
N GLU A 179 -2.70 -10.14 0.06
CA GLU A 179 -3.13 -8.98 0.87
C GLU A 179 -1.96 -8.05 1.20
N ILE A 180 -0.81 -8.60 1.58
CA ILE A 180 0.34 -7.79 1.94
C ILE A 180 1.03 -7.19 0.69
N CYS A 181 1.03 -7.91 -0.44
CA CYS A 181 1.44 -7.33 -1.73
C CYS A 181 0.55 -6.14 -2.10
N PHE A 182 -0.77 -6.26 -1.92
CA PHE A 182 -1.71 -5.18 -2.19
C PHE A 182 -1.47 -3.98 -1.26
N LEU A 183 -1.25 -4.24 0.03
CA LEU A 183 -0.93 -3.21 1.02
C LEU A 183 0.34 -2.43 0.64
N VAL A 184 1.38 -3.10 0.16
CA VAL A 184 2.63 -2.47 -0.29
C VAL A 184 2.37 -1.56 -1.50
N VAL A 185 1.60 -2.03 -2.48
CA VAL A 185 1.23 -1.22 -3.67
C VAL A 185 0.46 0.03 -3.25
N VAL A 186 -0.57 -0.12 -2.41
CA VAL A 186 -1.38 1.00 -1.93
C VAL A 186 -0.54 2.04 -1.19
N ASN A 187 0.36 1.60 -0.29
CA ASN A 187 1.25 2.50 0.42
C ASN A 187 2.18 3.26 -0.54
N ILE A 188 2.81 2.58 -1.51
CA ILE A 188 3.70 3.24 -2.46
C ILE A 188 2.94 4.25 -3.33
N HIS A 189 1.70 3.93 -3.75
CA HIS A 189 0.82 4.89 -4.42
C HIS A 189 0.48 6.10 -3.55
N SER A 190 0.25 5.91 -2.25
CA SER A 190 -0.03 7.02 -1.32
C SER A 190 1.16 7.97 -1.17
N PHE A 191 2.39 7.49 -1.41
CA PHE A 191 3.62 8.30 -1.44
C PHE A 191 3.95 8.83 -2.84
N GLY A 192 3.05 8.70 -3.83
CA GLY A 192 3.24 9.18 -5.20
C GLY A 192 4.05 8.26 -6.12
N GLY A 193 4.41 7.07 -5.66
CA GLY A 193 5.01 6.04 -6.50
C GLY A 193 3.98 5.33 -7.39
N ASN A 194 4.42 4.75 -8.51
CA ASN A 194 3.54 3.98 -9.38
C ASN A 194 4.16 2.61 -9.65
N ILE A 195 3.64 1.59 -8.97
CA ILE A 195 4.15 0.22 -9.07
C ILE A 195 3.02 -0.76 -9.31
N LYS A 196 3.32 -1.82 -10.06
CA LYS A 196 2.35 -2.90 -10.30
C LYS A 196 2.44 -3.94 -9.19
N PHE A 197 1.30 -4.56 -8.89
CA PHE A 197 1.21 -5.71 -7.98
C PHE A 197 2.19 -6.84 -8.35
N SER A 198 2.32 -7.12 -9.65
CA SER A 198 3.29 -8.10 -10.18
C SER A 198 4.74 -7.75 -9.84
N THR A 199 5.08 -6.45 -9.77
CA THR A 199 6.43 -5.99 -9.43
C THR A 199 6.79 -6.38 -8.00
N VAL A 200 5.87 -6.18 -7.04
CA VAL A 200 6.09 -6.58 -5.64
C VAL A 200 6.24 -8.09 -5.52
N LYS A 201 5.39 -8.85 -6.22
CA LYS A 201 5.41 -10.31 -6.24
C LYS A 201 6.73 -10.85 -6.80
N ASN A 202 7.20 -10.28 -7.91
CA ASN A 202 8.47 -10.66 -8.53
C ASN A 202 9.67 -10.29 -7.67
N PHE A 203 9.63 -9.13 -7.00
CA PHE A 203 10.70 -8.70 -6.11
C PHE A 203 10.83 -9.62 -4.89
N TYR A 204 9.70 -9.99 -4.29
CA TYR A 204 9.66 -10.92 -3.16
C TYR A 204 10.15 -12.33 -3.56
N ASN A 205 9.61 -12.89 -4.65
CA ASN A 205 9.95 -14.25 -5.09
C ASN A 205 11.38 -14.34 -5.67
N GLY A 206 11.93 -13.21 -6.11
CA GLY A 206 13.15 -13.18 -6.89
C GLY A 206 12.90 -13.72 -8.28
N VAL A 207 13.25 -12.94 -9.30
CA VAL A 207 13.37 -13.47 -10.66
C VAL A 207 14.45 -14.55 -10.64
N SER A 208 14.05 -15.81 -10.56
CA SER A 208 14.89 -16.96 -10.85
C SER A 208 15.04 -17.02 -12.38
N ASN A 209 15.94 -16.20 -12.92
CA ASN A 209 16.39 -16.39 -14.30
C ASN A 209 17.24 -17.67 -14.36
N LYS A 210 16.56 -18.80 -14.55
CA LYS A 210 17.12 -20.03 -15.13
C LYS A 210 16.06 -20.65 -16.04
N GLU A 211 15.60 -19.91 -17.04
CA GLU A 211 15.00 -20.45 -18.27
C GLU A 211 14.72 -19.29 -19.23
N ALA A 212 15.80 -18.81 -19.83
CA ALA A 212 15.78 -18.05 -21.09
C ALA A 212 17.08 -18.34 -21.84
N VAL A 213 17.46 -19.62 -21.91
CA VAL A 213 18.49 -20.15 -22.81
C VAL A 213 17.97 -21.49 -23.35
N GLU A 214 16.79 -21.48 -23.97
CA GLU A 214 16.31 -22.59 -24.79
C GLU A 214 15.29 -22.06 -25.80
N GLY A 215 15.76 -21.22 -26.72
CA GLY A 215 14.91 -20.62 -27.75
C GLY A 215 15.63 -19.85 -28.85
N MET A 216 16.95 -20.03 -28.99
CA MET A 216 17.73 -19.46 -30.11
C MET A 216 18.89 -20.37 -30.51
N VAL A 217 18.61 -21.64 -30.85
CA VAL A 217 19.56 -22.50 -31.61
C VAL A 217 18.81 -23.34 -32.68
N GLU A 218 17.65 -22.91 -33.16
CA GLU A 218 16.97 -23.66 -34.24
C GLU A 218 16.35 -22.74 -35.29
N GLU A 219 17.16 -21.88 -35.90
CA GLU A 219 16.84 -21.38 -37.25
C GLU A 219 18.09 -20.95 -38.00
N SER A 220 18.99 -21.91 -38.23
CA SER A 220 19.99 -21.83 -39.30
C SER A 220 20.62 -23.21 -39.43
N THR A 221 19.99 -24.08 -40.25
CA THR A 221 20.63 -25.12 -41.08
C THR A 221 19.56 -26.11 -41.61
N ILE A 222 19.46 -26.20 -42.96
CA ILE A 222 18.69 -27.17 -43.78
C ILE A 222 17.20 -26.79 -43.95
N ARG A 223 16.68 -26.41 -45.12
CA ARG A 223 17.01 -26.77 -46.51
C ARG A 223 16.45 -25.73 -47.48
#